data_AF-A0AAV2FBF4-F1
#
_entry.id   AF-A0AAV2FBF4-F1
#
_cell.length_a   1.000
_cell.length_b   1.000
_cell.length_c   1.000
_cell.angle_alpha   90.00
_cell.angle_beta   90.00
_cell.angle_gamma   90.00
#
_symmetry.space_group_name_H-M   'P 1'
#
loop_
_entity.id
_entity.type
_entity.pdbx_description
1 polymer ?
#
loop_
_entity_poly.entity_id
_entity_poly.type
_entity_poly.pdbx_seq_one_letter_code
_entity_poly.pdbx_strand_id
1 'polypeptide(L)'
;MGSSISRVMGGTSGIMYTILCKAAYASLKANGQSDVTSNHWAEALEASTTAVSKYGGAIAGFRTLLDALIPASQALQQRLKAGDDTVTAFVLSSEAALAGAESTKLMQAQLT
;
A
#
# COMPACT_ATOMS: atom_id res chain seq x y z
N MET A 1 6.29 8.32 -12.51
CA MET A 1 6.66 7.70 -11.22
C MET A 1 6.82 6.18 -11.34
N GLY A 2 5.75 5.39 -11.57
CA GLY A 2 5.87 3.93 -11.67
C GLY A 2 6.83 3.43 -12.76
N SER A 3 6.77 4.02 -13.96
CA SER A 3 7.69 3.72 -15.07
C SER A 3 9.15 4.03 -14.77
N SER A 4 9.41 5.07 -13.96
CA SER A 4 10.74 5.43 -13.51
C SER A 4 11.28 4.39 -12.54
N ILE A 5 10.48 3.95 -11.55
CA ILE A 5 10.88 2.98 -10.53
C ILE A 5 11.21 1.62 -11.17
N SER A 6 10.38 1.12 -12.10
CA SER A 6 10.68 -0.14 -12.83
C SER A 6 12.00 -0.11 -13.58
N ARG A 7 12.43 1.06 -14.05
CA ARG A 7 13.64 1.22 -14.86
C ARG A 7 14.91 1.17 -14.03
N VAL A 8 14.83 1.57 -12.75
CA VAL A 8 16.01 1.60 -11.85
C VAL A 8 16.06 0.40 -10.92
N MET A 9 14.91 -0.14 -10.50
CA MET A 9 14.78 -1.24 -9.53
C MET A 9 14.69 -2.62 -10.19
N GLY A 10 15.48 -2.90 -11.23
CA GLY A 10 15.34 -4.09 -12.08
C GLY A 10 15.01 -5.40 -11.33
N GLY A 11 14.10 -6.20 -11.89
CA GLY A 11 13.59 -7.44 -11.29
C GLY A 11 12.10 -7.40 -10.92
N THR A 12 11.64 -8.40 -10.16
CA THR A 12 10.23 -8.57 -9.75
C THR A 12 9.73 -7.38 -8.92
N SER A 13 10.60 -6.78 -8.09
CA SER A 13 10.29 -5.59 -7.29
C SER A 13 9.86 -4.39 -8.14
N GLY A 14 10.55 -4.10 -9.24
CA GLY A 14 10.21 -2.98 -10.14
C GLY A 14 8.81 -3.11 -10.77
N ILE A 15 8.39 -4.33 -11.08
CA ILE A 15 7.04 -4.62 -11.58
C ILE A 15 6.02 -4.38 -10.45
N MET A 16 6.29 -4.84 -9.22
CA MET A 16 5.40 -4.63 -8.09
C MET A 16 5.19 -3.15 -7.77
N TYR A 17 6.24 -2.34 -7.76
CA TYR A 17 6.09 -0.88 -7.58
C TYR A 17 5.32 -0.21 -8.73
N THR A 18 5.49 -0.70 -9.96
CA THR A 18 4.70 -0.19 -11.09
C THR A 18 3.22 -0.51 -10.94
N ILE A 19 2.90 -1.73 -10.52
CA ILE A 19 1.53 -2.17 -10.26
C ILE A 19 0.91 -1.33 -9.14
N LEU A 20 1.64 -1.14 -8.03
CA LEU A 20 1.24 -0.28 -6.92
C LEU A 20 0.90 1.13 -7.41
N CYS A 21 1.81 1.80 -8.11
CA CYS A 21 1.56 3.17 -8.58
C CYS A 21 0.43 3.25 -9.60
N LYS A 22 0.29 2.25 -10.49
CA LYS A 22 -0.79 2.22 -11.49
C LYS A 22 -2.16 2.03 -10.83
N ALA A 23 -2.24 1.15 -9.84
CA ALA A 23 -3.47 0.91 -9.10
C ALA A 23 -3.91 2.15 -8.30
N ALA A 24 -2.97 2.80 -7.58
CA ALA A 24 -3.23 4.06 -6.90
C ALA A 24 -3.75 5.13 -7.87
N TYR A 25 -3.06 5.33 -9.00
CA TYR A 25 -3.47 6.32 -10.00
C TYR A 25 -4.84 6.02 -10.60
N ALA A 26 -5.13 4.75 -10.91
CA ALA A 26 -6.43 4.36 -11.45
C ALA A 26 -7.57 4.64 -10.46
N SER A 27 -7.37 4.34 -9.18
CA SER A 27 -8.33 4.63 -8.12
C SER A 27 -8.55 6.14 -7.96
N LEU A 28 -7.48 6.94 -7.86
CA LEU A 28 -7.58 8.40 -7.75
C LEU A 28 -8.26 9.03 -8.98
N LYS A 29 -7.95 8.53 -10.18
CA LYS A 29 -8.55 9.03 -11.43
C LYS A 29 -10.04 8.69 -11.52
N ALA A 30 -10.47 7.52 -11.02
CA ALA A 30 -11.87 7.11 -11.05
C ALA A 30 -12.79 8.04 -10.24
N ASN A 31 -12.24 8.69 -9.21
CA ASN A 31 -13.00 9.63 -8.38
C ASN A 31 -13.34 10.95 -9.09
N GLY A 32 -12.75 11.25 -10.26
CA GLY A 32 -13.24 12.27 -11.21
C GLY A 32 -13.26 13.73 -10.71
N GLN A 33 -12.89 13.98 -9.46
CA GLN A 33 -12.90 15.29 -8.82
C GLN A 33 -11.55 15.99 -8.95
N SER A 34 -11.58 17.32 -9.00
CA SER A 34 -10.39 18.17 -9.01
C SER A 34 -9.55 18.05 -7.74
N ASP A 35 -10.19 17.73 -6.61
CA ASP A 35 -9.55 17.63 -5.30
C ASP A 35 -9.51 16.20 -4.76
N VAL A 36 -8.32 15.77 -4.36
CA VAL A 36 -8.11 14.45 -3.75
C VAL A 36 -8.28 14.57 -2.24
N THR A 37 -9.27 13.86 -1.68
CA THR A 37 -9.52 13.81 -0.23
C THR A 37 -8.68 12.73 0.44
N SER A 38 -8.62 12.74 1.78
CA SER A 38 -7.95 11.67 2.52
C SER A 38 -8.62 10.30 2.35
N ASN A 39 -9.93 10.26 2.16
CA ASN A 39 -10.65 9.02 1.85
C ASN A 39 -10.25 8.46 0.49
N HIS A 40 -10.09 9.32 -0.54
CA HIS A 40 -9.59 8.89 -1.85
C HIS A 40 -8.18 8.29 -1.76
N TRP A 41 -7.32 8.83 -0.88
CA TRP A 41 -6.01 8.23 -0.62
C TRP A 41 -6.08 6.87 0.08
N ALA A 42 -7.02 6.69 1.02
CA ALA A 42 -7.23 5.42 1.69
C ALA A 42 -7.75 4.33 0.73
N GLU A 43 -8.66 4.69 -0.18
CA GLU A 43 -9.13 3.83 -1.27
C GLU A 43 -7.99 3.47 -2.24
N ALA A 44 -7.17 4.46 -2.60
CA ALA A 44 -6.04 4.26 -3.50
C ALA A 44 -4.98 3.33 -2.89
N LEU A 45 -4.73 3.43 -1.59
CA LEU A 45 -3.81 2.56 -0.87
C LEU A 45 -4.34 1.11 -0.83
N GLU A 46 -5.63 0.93 -0.53
CA GLU A 46 -6.28 -0.40 -0.54
C GLU A 46 -6.28 -1.04 -1.94
N ALA A 47 -6.62 -0.27 -2.98
CA ALA A 47 -6.58 -0.74 -4.36
C ALA A 47 -5.17 -1.18 -4.75
N SER A 48 -4.16 -0.45 -4.26
CA SER A 48 -2.76 -0.75 -4.51
C SER A 48 -2.29 -2.02 -3.83
N THR A 49 -2.60 -2.21 -2.54
CA THR A 49 -2.24 -3.44 -1.81
C THR A 49 -2.92 -4.65 -2.41
N THR A 50 -4.19 -4.51 -2.80
CA THR A 50 -4.97 -5.57 -3.46
C THR A 50 -4.34 -5.95 -4.80
N ALA A 51 -3.94 -4.97 -5.60
CA ALA A 51 -3.29 -5.23 -6.89
C ALA A 51 -1.93 -5.93 -6.69
N VAL A 52 -1.08 -5.44 -5.80
CA VAL A 52 0.23 -6.07 -5.53
C VAL A 52 0.06 -7.49 -5.00
N SER A 53 -0.90 -7.75 -4.11
CA SER A 53 -1.21 -9.10 -3.65
C SER A 53 -1.65 -10.01 -4.79
N LYS A 54 -2.60 -9.54 -5.63
CA LYS A 54 -3.12 -10.29 -6.78
C LYS A 54 -2.04 -10.66 -7.80
N TYR A 55 -1.19 -9.72 -8.16
CA TYR A 55 -0.17 -9.94 -9.20
C TYR A 55 1.12 -10.54 -8.65
N GLY A 56 1.40 -10.34 -7.36
CA GLY A 56 2.57 -10.90 -6.68
C GLY A 56 2.35 -12.30 -6.10
N GLY A 57 1.10 -12.78 -6.02
CA GLY A 57 0.78 -14.07 -5.41
C GLY A 57 1.05 -14.13 -3.91
N ALA A 58 1.36 -12.99 -3.29
CA ALA A 58 1.72 -12.91 -1.88
C ALA A 58 0.55 -12.36 -1.05
N ILE A 59 0.47 -12.80 0.20
CA ILE A 59 -0.47 -12.33 1.21
C ILE A 59 0.30 -11.89 2.46
N ALA A 60 -0.40 -11.33 3.45
CA ALA A 60 0.19 -11.05 4.75
C ALA A 60 0.78 -12.33 5.36
N GLY A 61 1.97 -12.21 5.95
CA GLY A 61 2.77 -13.29 6.53
C GLY A 61 3.84 -13.86 5.58
N PHE A 62 3.88 -13.47 4.31
CA PHE A 62 4.82 -14.04 3.32
C PHE A 62 6.22 -13.40 3.38
N ARG A 63 6.46 -12.49 4.32
CA ARG A 63 7.71 -11.71 4.45
C ARG A 63 7.97 -10.85 3.22
N THR A 64 6.96 -10.07 2.82
CA THR A 64 7.01 -9.19 1.64
C THR A 64 6.64 -7.75 2.01
N LEU A 65 6.71 -6.84 1.03
CA LEU A 65 6.23 -5.46 1.17
C LEU A 65 4.76 -5.38 1.66
N LEU A 66 3.95 -6.39 1.38
CA LEU A 66 2.55 -6.43 1.81
C LEU A 66 2.40 -6.49 3.33
N ASP A 67 3.38 -7.02 4.05
CA ASP A 67 3.38 -7.05 5.52
C ASP A 67 3.45 -5.65 6.13
N ALA A 68 4.00 -4.67 5.41
CA ALA A 68 3.95 -3.28 5.78
C ALA A 68 2.69 -2.58 5.26
N LEU A 69 2.37 -2.78 3.97
CA LEU A 69 1.31 -2.00 3.33
C LEU A 69 -0.11 -2.39 3.75
N ILE A 70 -0.36 -3.67 4.05
CA ILE A 70 -1.70 -4.13 4.47
C ILE A 70 -2.07 -3.51 5.83
N PRO A 71 -1.23 -3.58 6.89
CA PRO A 71 -1.50 -2.89 8.14
C PRO A 71 -1.66 -1.38 7.98
N ALA A 72 -0.83 -0.75 7.14
CA ALA A 72 -0.92 0.69 6.85
C ALA A 72 -2.28 1.07 6.25
N SER A 73 -2.74 0.30 5.25
CA SER A 73 -4.03 0.51 4.60
C SER A 73 -5.19 0.35 5.58
N GLN A 74 -5.16 -0.70 6.40
CA GLN A 74 -6.19 -0.96 7.40
C GLN A 74 -6.26 0.14 8.45
N ALA A 75 -5.10 0.56 8.97
CA ALA A 75 -5.01 1.65 9.94
C ALA A 75 -5.55 2.97 9.37
N LEU A 76 -5.14 3.35 8.16
CA LEU A 76 -5.61 4.60 7.54
C LEU A 76 -7.14 4.61 7.39
N GLN A 77 -7.72 3.52 6.89
CA GLN A 77 -9.17 3.41 6.75
C GLN A 77 -9.90 3.45 8.08
N GLN A 78 -9.39 2.76 9.09
CA GLN A 78 -10.02 2.72 10.42
C GLN A 78 -10.02 4.12 11.07
N ARG A 79 -8.90 4.84 11.01
CA ARG A 79 -8.77 6.17 11.62
C ARG A 79 -9.63 7.22 10.92
N LEU A 80 -9.64 7.22 9.59
CA LEU A 80 -10.53 8.12 8.84
C LEU A 80 -12.01 7.80 9.09
N LYS A 81 -12.40 6.53 9.20
CA LYS A 81 -13.77 6.13 9.57
C LYS A 81 -14.14 6.51 11.00
N ALA A 82 -13.17 6.53 11.92
CA ALA A 82 -13.36 6.99 13.29
C ALA A 82 -13.52 8.52 13.41
N GLY A 83 -13.25 9.26 12.33
CA GLY A 83 -13.32 10.72 12.31
C GLY A 83 -12.06 11.42 12.83
N ASP A 84 -10.94 10.68 12.95
CA ASP A 84 -9.65 11.27 13.30
C ASP A 84 -9.24 12.32 12.25
N ASP A 85 -8.44 13.31 12.66
CA ASP A 85 -7.88 14.26 11.72
C ASP A 85 -6.95 13.55 10.72
N THR A 86 -6.87 14.14 9.53
CA THR A 86 -6.18 13.52 8.39
C THR A 86 -4.70 13.28 8.69
N VAL A 87 -4.02 14.23 9.33
CA VAL A 87 -2.59 14.13 9.64
C VAL A 87 -2.34 12.98 10.60
N THR A 88 -3.10 12.91 11.70
CA THR A 88 -3.01 11.84 12.69
C THR A 88 -3.29 10.47 12.06
N ALA A 89 -4.32 10.37 11.20
CA ALA A 89 -4.64 9.12 10.50
C ALA A 89 -3.47 8.63 9.61
N PHE A 90 -2.78 9.53 8.91
CA PHE A 90 -1.59 9.20 8.12
C PHE A 90 -0.37 8.83 8.99
N VAL A 91 -0.16 9.51 10.12
CA VAL A 91 0.91 9.16 11.06
C VAL A 91 0.71 7.75 11.60
N LEU A 92 -0.48 7.43 12.08
CA LEU A 92 -0.81 6.10 12.59
C LEU A 92 -0.74 5.01 11.52
N SER A 93 -1.11 5.34 10.28
CA SER A 93 -0.90 4.46 9.12
C SER A 93 0.58 4.16 8.88
N SER A 94 1.45 5.18 8.98
CA SER A 94 2.90 5.01 8.86
C SER A 94 3.50 4.18 9.99
N GLU A 95 3.02 4.35 11.24
CA GLU A 95 3.45 3.53 12.37
C GLU A 95 3.05 2.07 12.20
N ALA A 96 1.83 1.82 11.71
CA ALA A 96 1.37 0.47 11.37
C ALA A 96 2.22 -0.16 10.25
N ALA A 97 2.61 0.63 9.25
CA ALA A 97 3.53 0.18 8.19
C ALA A 97 4.88 -0.23 8.75
N LEU A 98 5.44 0.57 9.66
CA LEU A 98 6.73 0.29 10.31
C LEU A 98 6.65 -0.98 11.15
N ALA A 99 5.61 -1.13 11.97
CA ALA A 99 5.40 -2.33 12.78
C ALA A 99 5.26 -3.58 11.91
N GLY A 100 4.52 -3.48 10.80
CA GLY A 100 4.40 -4.53 9.79
C GLY A 100 5.75 -4.92 9.18
N ALA A 101 6.54 -3.93 8.75
CA ALA A 101 7.89 -4.17 8.23
C ALA A 101 8.83 -4.81 9.26
N GLU A 102 8.79 -4.35 10.51
CA GLU A 102 9.58 -4.90 11.62
C GLU A 102 9.23 -6.36 11.91
N SER A 103 7.95 -6.72 11.84
CA SER A 103 7.50 -8.10 12.05
C SER A 103 8.11 -9.10 11.07
N THR A 104 8.48 -8.66 9.86
CA THR A 104 9.12 -9.50 8.83
C THR A 104 10.48 -10.07 9.26
N LYS A 105 11.16 -9.44 10.24
CA LYS A 105 12.44 -9.94 10.78
C LYS A 105 12.32 -11.34 11.37
N LEU A 106 11.14 -11.67 11.89
CA LEU A 106 10.84 -12.95 12.55
C LEU A 106 10.11 -13.95 11.65
N MET A 107 9.78 -13.56 10.41
CA MET A 107 9.02 -14.42 9.48
C MET A 107 9.94 -15.29 8.63
N GLN A 108 9.50 -16.51 8.32
CA GLN A 108 10.08 -17.30 7.25
C GLN A 108 9.49 -16.84 5.91
N ALA A 109 10.36 -16.55 4.94
CA ALA A 109 9.90 -16.19 3.60
C ALA A 109 9.18 -17.38 2.97
N GLN A 110 7.97 -17.13 2.48
CA GLN A 110 7.20 -18.09 1.69
C GLN A 110 6.92 -17.45 0.35
N LEU A 111 7.40 -18.09 -0.71
CA LEU A 111 7.07 -17.78 -2.09
C LEU A 111 6.38 -19.04 -2.61
N THR A 112 5.08 -18.94 -2.87
CA THR A 112 4.34 -19.96 -3.64
C THR A 112 4.77 -19.95 -5.09
#